data_AF-A0AA50KTY2-F1
#
_entry.id   AF-A0AA50KTY2-F1
#
_cell.length_a   1.000
_cell.length_b   1.000
_cell.length_c   1.000
_cell.angle_alpha   90.00
_cell.angle_beta   90.00
_cell.angle_gamma   90.00
#
_symmetry.space_group_name_H-M   'P 1'
#
loop_
_entity.id
_entity.type
_entity.pdbx_description
1 polymer ?
#
loop_
_entity_poly.entity_id
_entity_poly.type
_entity_poly.pdbx_seq_one_letter_code
_entity_poly.pdbx_strand_id
1 'polypeptide(L)'
;MHNFLLIFFIIISIIINILIIFKFNNNIYINKKKKNIKTNKIDKIILILIAIFFFLNLLLININIKKFKSNLILKNNENIIISNKLKK
;
A
#
# COMPACT_ATOMS: atom_id res chain seq x y z
N MET A 1 13.91 -1.47 -6.31
CA MET A 1 12.50 -1.12 -6.60
C MET A 1 11.53 -1.53 -5.50
N HIS A 2 11.54 -2.77 -4.99
CA HIS A 2 10.57 -3.19 -3.96
C HIS A 2 10.68 -2.42 -2.63
N ASN A 3 11.90 -2.23 -2.11
CA ASN A 3 12.14 -1.47 -0.88
C ASN A 3 11.74 0.03 -1.03
N PHE A 4 11.85 0.58 -2.24
CA PHE A 4 11.40 1.94 -2.52
C PHE A 4 9.87 2.05 -2.45
N LEU A 5 9.14 1.05 -2.98
CA LEU A 5 7.68 0.98 -2.85
C LEU A 5 7.23 0.90 -1.39
N LEU A 6 7.96 0.16 -0.56
CA LEU A 6 7.68 0.06 0.87
C LEU A 6 7.86 1.41 1.59
N ILE A 7 8.94 2.14 1.29
CA ILE A 7 9.18 3.48 1.85
C ILE A 7 8.06 4.44 1.42
N PHE A 8 7.67 4.40 0.14
CA PHE A 8 6.58 5.22 -0.39
C PHE A 8 5.24 4.95 0.32
N PHE A 9 4.98 3.67 0.63
CA PHE A 9 3.80 3.25 1.36
C PHE A 9 3.76 3.80 2.79
N ILE A 10 4.89 3.75 3.50
CA ILE A 10 5.02 4.31 4.86
C ILE A 10 4.75 5.82 4.83
N ILE A 11 5.31 6.54 3.86
CA ILE A 11 5.11 7.99 3.71
C ILE A 11 3.63 8.32 3.48
N ILE A 12 2.95 7.63 2.57
CA ILE A 12 1.52 7.85 2.30
C ILE A 12 0.67 7.58 3.55
N SER A 13 0.97 6.51 4.30
CA SER A 13 0.27 6.18 5.54
C SER A 13 0.41 7.30 6.60
N ILE A 14 1.61 7.86 6.73
CA ILE A 14 1.86 9.00 7.64
C ILE A 14 1.06 10.23 7.20
N ILE A 15 1.05 10.55 5.90
CA ILE A 15 0.29 11.69 5.36
C ILE A 15 -1.22 11.54 5.62
N ILE A 16 -1.78 10.35 5.39
CA ILE A 16 -3.20 10.07 5.65
C ILE A 16 -3.51 10.27 7.14
N ASN A 17 -2.69 9.74 8.05
CA ASN A 17 -2.87 9.92 9.49
C ASN A 17 -2.84 11.39 9.91
N ILE A 18 -1.90 12.18 9.40
CA ILE A 18 -1.81 13.62 9.67
C ILE A 18 -3.08 14.34 9.18
N LEU A 19 -3.57 14.02 7.98
CA LEU A 19 -4.79 14.62 7.44
C LEU A 19 -6.04 14.27 8.26
N ILE A 20 -6.13 13.04 8.77
CA ILE A 20 -7.23 12.61 9.65
C ILE A 20 -7.19 13.39 10.96
N ILE A 21 -6.02 13.51 11.59
CA ILE A 21 -5.84 14.28 12.84
C ILE A 21 -6.23 15.76 12.60
N PHE A 22 -5.76 16.34 11.49
CA PHE A 22 -6.07 17.73 11.13
C PHE A 22 -7.58 17.93 10.91
N LYS A 23 -8.24 17.00 10.22
CA LYS A 23 -9.70 16.99 10.04
C LYS A 23 -10.41 16.92 11.39
N PHE A 24 -9.96 16.06 12.31
CA PHE A 24 -10.59 15.90 13.62
C PHE A 24 -10.51 17.19 14.45
N ASN A 25 -9.32 17.81 14.50
CA ASN A 25 -9.11 19.07 15.21
C ASN A 25 -9.96 20.22 14.63
N ASN A 26 -10.02 20.34 13.30
CA ASN A 26 -10.87 21.34 12.65
C ASN A 26 -12.36 21.08 12.89
N ASN A 27 -12.81 19.83 12.88
CA ASN A 27 -14.20 19.51 13.18
C ASN A 27 -14.56 19.89 14.62
N ILE A 28 -13.67 19.67 15.60
CA ILE A 28 -13.87 20.11 16.99
C ILE A 28 -14.01 21.63 17.06
N TYR A 29 -13.15 22.37 16.34
CA TYR A 29 -13.18 23.83 16.31
C TYR A 29 -14.47 24.37 15.65
N ILE A 30 -14.88 23.78 14.53
CA ILE A 30 -16.08 24.17 13.78
C ILE A 30 -17.36 23.82 14.55
N ASN A 31 -17.41 22.69 15.27
CA ASN A 31 -18.59 22.33 16.07
C ASN A 31 -18.89 23.34 17.21
N LYS A 32 -17.89 24.12 17.64
CA LYS A 32 -18.08 25.20 18.62
C LYS A 32 -18.77 26.45 18.04
N LYS A 33 -18.80 26.61 16.72
CA LYS A 33 -19.44 27.73 15.99
C LYS A 33 -20.37 27.19 14.91
N LYS A 34 -21.63 26.88 15.30
CA LYS A 34 -22.78 26.38 14.49
C LYS A 34 -22.55 26.19 12.97
N LYS A 35 -22.69 24.93 12.54
CA LYS A 35 -22.44 24.34 11.21
C LYS A 35 -23.39 24.80 10.11
N ASN A 36 -22.81 25.12 8.95
CA ASN A 36 -23.38 24.79 7.63
C ASN A 36 -22.51 23.67 7.04
N ILE A 37 -23.08 22.48 6.88
CA ILE A 37 -22.38 21.26 6.44
C ILE A 37 -22.17 21.33 4.93
N LYS A 38 -21.15 22.06 4.48
CA LYS A 38 -20.58 21.85 3.14
C LYS A 38 -19.62 20.66 3.22
N THR A 39 -19.75 19.69 2.30
CA THR A 39 -18.78 18.60 2.15
C THR A 39 -17.38 19.22 2.04
N ASN A 40 -16.52 18.95 3.03
CA ASN A 40 -15.21 19.58 3.08
C ASN A 40 -14.36 19.03 1.94
N LYS A 41 -13.67 19.91 1.18
CA LYS A 41 -12.74 19.50 0.12
C LYS A 41 -11.70 18.49 0.63
N ILE A 42 -11.34 18.59 1.91
CA ILE A 42 -10.44 17.69 2.64
C ILE A 42 -10.95 16.25 2.64
N ASP A 43 -12.26 16.02 2.78
CA ASP A 43 -12.84 14.66 2.80
C ASP A 43 -12.67 13.95 1.47
N LYS A 44 -12.84 14.69 0.37
CA LYS A 44 -12.61 14.18 -0.99
C LYS A 44 -11.15 13.81 -1.20
N ILE A 45 -10.22 14.63 -0.71
CA ILE A 45 -8.78 14.36 -0.79
C ILE A 45 -8.42 13.10 0.00
N ILE A 46 -8.91 12.97 1.24
CA ILE A 46 -8.67 11.78 2.07
C ILE A 46 -9.19 10.51 1.37
N LEU A 47 -10.40 10.58 0.79
CA LEU A 47 -10.98 9.45 0.06
C LEU A 47 -10.12 9.03 -1.14
N ILE A 48 -9.63 9.99 -1.92
CA ILE A 48 -8.75 9.72 -3.07
C ILE A 48 -7.44 9.09 -2.59
N LEU A 49 -6.84 9.60 -1.51
CA LEU A 49 -5.60 9.05 -0.96
C LEU A 49 -5.77 7.61 -0.48
N ILE A 50 -6.90 7.29 0.17
CA ILE A 50 -7.22 5.92 0.59
C ILE A 50 -7.35 5.01 -0.64
N ALA A 51 -8.03 5.45 -1.70
CA ALA A 51 -8.16 4.67 -2.92
C ALA A 51 -6.79 4.37 -3.57
N ILE A 52 -5.91 5.38 -3.66
CA ILE A 52 -4.54 5.23 -4.17
C ILE A 52 -3.75 4.25 -3.30
N PHE A 53 -3.87 4.35 -1.98
CA PHE A 53 -3.21 3.45 -1.03
C PHE A 53 -3.62 1.99 -1.23
N PHE A 54 -4.93 1.73 -1.39
CA PHE A 54 -5.43 0.39 -1.68
C PHE A 54 -4.93 -0.14 -3.02
N PHE A 55 -4.92 0.69 -4.05
CA PHE A 55 -4.40 0.31 -5.37
C PHE A 55 -2.92 -0.09 -5.33
N LEU A 56 -2.10 0.69 -4.62
CA LEU A 56 -0.68 0.39 -4.44
C LEU A 56 -0.45 -0.93 -3.68
N ASN A 57 -1.26 -1.23 -2.66
CA ASN A 57 -1.21 -2.51 -1.96
C ASN A 57 -1.49 -3.69 -2.89
N LEU A 58 -2.49 -3.56 -3.76
CA LEU A 58 -2.83 -4.60 -4.72
C LEU A 58 -1.67 -4.85 -5.71
N LEU A 59 -1.01 -3.77 -6.15
CA LEU A 59 0.18 -3.83 -7.00
C LEU A 59 1.34 -4.56 -6.32
N LEU A 60 1.62 -4.24 -5.05
CA LEU A 60 2.63 -4.89 -4.22
C LEU A 60 2.39 -6.41 -4.11
N ILE A 61 1.17 -6.80 -3.82
CA ILE A 61 0.76 -8.21 -3.74
C ILE A 61 1.03 -8.91 -5.09
N ASN A 62 0.64 -8.29 -6.20
CA ASN A 62 0.84 -8.88 -7.53
C ASN A 62 2.33 -9.07 -7.88
N ILE A 63 3.17 -8.07 -7.55
CA ILE A 63 4.62 -8.17 -7.73
C ILE A 63 5.18 -9.35 -6.89
N ASN A 64 4.71 -9.51 -5.66
CA ASN A 64 5.16 -10.58 -4.77
C ASN A 64 4.73 -11.96 -5.26
N ILE A 65 3.50 -12.10 -5.76
CA ILE A 65 3.03 -13.37 -6.33
C ILE A 65 3.86 -13.74 -7.57
N LYS A 66 4.13 -12.77 -8.46
CA LYS A 66 4.98 -13.02 -9.64
C LYS A 66 6.40 -13.45 -9.24
N LYS A 67 6.99 -12.77 -8.25
CA LYS A 67 8.32 -13.13 -7.72
C LYS A 67 8.34 -14.51 -7.04
N PHE A 68 7.28 -14.86 -6.32
CA PHE A 68 7.16 -16.18 -5.70
C PHE A 68 7.10 -17.27 -6.77
N LYS A 69 6.27 -17.09 -7.82
CA LYS A 69 6.17 -18.02 -8.94
C LYS A 69 7.51 -18.22 -9.65
N SER A 70 8.26 -17.16 -9.93
CA SER A 70 9.59 -17.29 -10.56
C SER A 70 10.56 -18.05 -9.68
N ASN A 71 10.56 -17.80 -8.36
CA ASN A 71 11.42 -18.52 -7.42
C ASN A 71 11.09 -20.02 -7.33
N LEU A 72 9.81 -20.38 -7.40
CA LEU A 72 9.40 -21.79 -7.44
C LEU A 72 9.91 -22.50 -8.70
N ILE A 73 9.81 -21.84 -9.86
CA ILE A 73 10.31 -22.40 -11.13
C ILE A 73 11.84 -22.60 -11.06
N LEU A 74 12.57 -21.63 -10.50
CA LEU A 74 14.02 -21.72 -10.34
C LEU A 74 14.42 -22.92 -9.47
N LYS A 75 13.80 -23.08 -8.30
CA LYS A 75 14.06 -24.19 -7.37
C LYS A 75 13.78 -25.56 -7.98
N ASN A 76 12.72 -25.69 -8.77
CA ASN A 76 12.44 -26.95 -9.47
C ASN A 76 13.53 -27.30 -10.48
N ASN A 77 14.05 -26.32 -11.22
CA ASN A 77 15.13 -26.56 -12.18
C ASN A 77 16.43 -26.96 -11.48
N GLU A 78 16.77 -26.34 -10.35
CA GLU A 78 17.93 -26.73 -9.52
C GLU A 78 17.79 -28.19 -9.07
N ASN A 79 16.61 -28.59 -8.59
CA ASN A 79 16.35 -29.97 -8.17
C ASN A 79 16.47 -30.97 -9.34
N ILE A 80 16.00 -30.62 -10.54
CA ILE A 80 16.13 -31.48 -11.74
C ILE A 80 17.61 -31.69 -12.08
N ILE A 81 18.42 -30.61 -12.06
CA ILE A 81 19.86 -30.69 -12.36
C ILE A 81 20.58 -31.58 -11.33
N ILE A 82 20.28 -31.42 -10.04
CA ILE A 82 20.85 -32.26 -8.96
C ILE A 82 20.45 -33.73 -9.16
N SER A 83 19.19 -34.01 -9.46
CA SER A 83 18.71 -35.39 -9.67
C SER A 83 19.38 -36.09 -10.88
N ASN A 84 19.64 -35.34 -11.95
CA ASN A 84 20.32 -35.86 -13.14
C ASN A 84 21.82 -36.11 -12.88
N LYS A 85 22.45 -35.34 -11.99
CA LYS A 85 23.86 -35.54 -11.61
C LYS A 85 24.05 -36.80 -10.76
N LEU A 86 23.07 -37.16 -9.93
CA LEU A 86 23.11 -38.36 -9.08
C LEU A 86 22.86 -39.68 -9.84
N LYS A 87 22.22 -39.63 -11.01
CA LYS A 87 21.90 -40.82 -11.83
C LYS A 87 23.06 -41.29 -12.72
N LYS A 88 24.13 -40.51 -12.85
CA LYS A 88 25.34 -40.82 -13.62
C LYS A 88 26.42 -41.33 -12.68
#